data_AF-A0A1Y5GVQ7-F1
#
_entry.id   AF-A0A1Y5GVQ7-F1
#
_cell.length_a   1.000
_cell.length_b   1.000
_cell.length_c   1.000
_cell.angle_alpha   90.00
_cell.angle_beta   90.00
_cell.angle_gamma   90.00
#
_symmetry.space_group_name_H-M   'P 1'
#
loop_
_entity.id
_entity.type
_entity.pdbx_description
1 polymer ?
#
loop_
_entity_poly.entity_id
_entity_poly.type
_entity_poly.pdbx_seq_one_letter_code
_entity_poly.pdbx_strand_id
1 'polypeptide(L)'
;MIDLLQDLMQDRRIRHIQDRVDGISTSSKMNATAAAREVTVELNQRMNKLLLTNVALMELLIEKTGITEDDIAKKISEVDLRDGKEDGKLNARAALPPAKDCPECDAKICRDFNRCLFCGYEDV
;
A
#
# COMPACT_ATOMS: atom_id res chain seq x y z
N MET A 1 19.10 -61.09 -4.80
CA MET A 1 20.11 -60.33 -3.99
C MET A 1 20.55 -59.04 -4.66
N ILE A 2 20.61 -58.97 -6.00
CA ILE A 2 20.95 -57.74 -6.73
C ILE A 2 19.81 -56.70 -6.62
N ASP A 3 18.54 -57.15 -6.69
CA ASP A 3 17.37 -56.26 -6.57
C ASP A 3 17.28 -55.55 -5.21
N LEU A 4 17.57 -56.28 -4.12
CA LEU A 4 17.59 -55.71 -2.76
C LEU A 4 18.65 -54.61 -2.60
N LEU A 5 19.80 -54.77 -3.27
CA LEU A 5 20.86 -53.76 -3.28
C LEU A 5 20.49 -52.55 -4.14
N GLN A 6 19.78 -52.77 -5.25
CA GLN A 6 19.27 -51.68 -6.08
C GLN A 6 18.19 -50.87 -5.37
N ASP A 7 17.22 -51.53 -4.72
CA ASP A 7 16.17 -50.86 -3.94
C ASP A 7 16.77 -50.04 -2.80
N LEU A 8 17.73 -50.59 -2.06
CA LEU A 8 18.37 -49.87 -0.95
C LEU A 8 19.16 -48.64 -1.41
N MET A 9 19.78 -48.73 -2.60
CA MET A 9 20.47 -47.59 -3.21
C MET A 9 19.50 -46.55 -3.76
N GLN A 10 18.35 -46.97 -4.30
CA GLN A 10 17.31 -46.10 -4.81
C GLN A 10 16.61 -45.35 -3.65
N ASP A 11 16.31 -46.03 -2.55
CA ASP A 11 15.77 -45.44 -1.32
C ASP A 11 16.69 -44.41 -0.68
N ARG A 12 18.00 -44.65 -0.73
CA ARG A 12 19.01 -43.66 -0.29
C ARG A 12 18.98 -42.41 -1.17
N ARG A 13 18.80 -42.59 -2.48
CA ARG A 13 18.75 -41.49 -3.44
C ARG A 13 17.49 -40.64 -3.29
N ILE A 14 16.34 -41.29 -3.06
CA ILE A 14 15.07 -40.62 -2.79
C ILE A 14 15.15 -39.80 -1.50
N ARG A 15 15.66 -40.39 -0.41
CA ARG A 15 15.86 -39.67 0.87
C ARG A 15 16.74 -38.44 0.72
N HIS A 16 17.88 -38.56 0.03
CA HIS A 16 18.77 -37.43 -0.19
C HIS A 16 18.10 -36.29 -1.01
N ILE A 17 17.20 -36.62 -1.95
CA ILE A 17 16.45 -35.60 -2.69
C ILE A 17 15.40 -34.95 -1.79
N GLN A 18 14.69 -35.73 -0.96
CA GLN A 18 13.71 -35.21 0.01
C GLN A 18 14.35 -34.26 1.02
N ASP A 19 15.50 -34.63 1.61
CA ASP A 19 16.22 -33.77 2.56
C ASP A 19 16.63 -32.42 1.94
N ARG A 20 17.02 -32.42 0.65
CA ARG A 20 17.35 -31.19 -0.08
C ARG A 20 16.11 -30.35 -0.38
N VAL A 21 14.99 -30.96 -0.72
CA VAL A 21 13.71 -30.25 -0.93
C VAL A 21 13.23 -29.62 0.38
N ASP A 22 13.36 -30.33 1.50
CA ASP A 22 13.00 -29.81 2.83
C ASP A 22 13.93 -28.66 3.23
N GLY A 23 15.23 -28.76 2.97
CA GLY A 23 16.20 -27.67 3.16
C GLY A 23 15.91 -26.42 2.31
N ILE A 24 15.51 -26.60 1.05
CA ILE A 24 15.12 -25.49 0.17
C ILE A 24 13.80 -24.86 0.64
N SER A 25 12.82 -25.67 1.07
CA SER A 25 11.54 -25.18 1.54
C SER A 25 11.66 -24.39 2.84
N THR A 26 12.52 -24.83 3.76
CA THR A 26 12.79 -24.15 5.04
C THR A 26 13.54 -22.84 4.83
N SER A 27 14.61 -22.84 4.03
CA SER A 27 15.32 -21.60 3.67
C SER A 27 14.44 -20.60 2.90
N SER A 28 13.58 -21.08 1.99
CA SER A 28 12.62 -20.21 1.28
C SER A 28 11.59 -19.60 2.23
N LYS A 29 11.07 -20.36 3.20
CA LYS A 29 10.17 -19.83 4.24
C LYS A 29 10.87 -18.80 5.14
N MET A 30 12.12 -19.06 5.53
CA MET A 30 12.91 -18.12 6.32
C MET A 30 13.17 -16.81 5.56
N ASN A 31 13.53 -16.87 4.28
CA ASN A 31 13.73 -15.68 3.46
C ASN A 31 12.42 -14.90 3.23
N ALA A 32 11.30 -15.60 2.99
CA ALA A 32 9.99 -14.97 2.85
C ALA A 32 9.55 -14.26 4.15
N THR A 33 9.79 -14.87 5.31
CA THR A 33 9.47 -14.24 6.61
C THR A 33 10.39 -13.08 6.95
N ALA A 34 11.67 -13.13 6.58
CA ALA A 34 12.59 -12.02 6.74
C ALA A 34 12.19 -10.81 5.86
N ALA A 35 11.89 -11.05 4.58
CA ALA A 35 11.43 -10.00 3.66
C ALA A 35 10.10 -9.39 4.10
N ALA A 36 9.14 -10.22 4.55
CA ALA A 36 7.88 -9.72 5.09
C ALA A 36 8.09 -8.83 6.33
N ARG A 37 9.01 -9.23 7.24
CA ARG A 37 9.35 -8.43 8.42
C ARG A 37 9.96 -7.08 8.03
N GLU A 38 10.88 -7.06 7.07
CA GLU A 38 11.51 -5.81 6.61
C GLU A 38 10.48 -4.81 6.07
N VAL A 39 9.55 -5.27 5.22
CA VAL A 39 8.44 -4.45 4.71
C VAL A 39 7.56 -3.92 5.84
N THR A 40 7.23 -4.75 6.85
CA THR A 40 6.44 -4.28 7.99
C THR A 40 7.16 -3.24 8.84
N VAL A 41 8.49 -3.37 9.02
CA VAL A 41 9.29 -2.40 9.76
C VAL A 41 9.32 -1.06 9.03
N GLU A 42 9.57 -1.08 7.72
CA GLU A 42 9.58 0.13 6.92
C GLU A 42 8.20 0.82 6.90
N LEU A 43 7.12 0.03 6.74
CA LEU A 43 5.76 0.56 6.75
C LEU A 43 5.42 1.21 8.11
N ASN A 44 5.81 0.58 9.21
CA ASN A 44 5.62 1.14 10.55
C ASN A 44 6.41 2.44 10.75
N GLN A 45 7.64 2.53 10.24
CA GLN A 45 8.43 3.77 10.29
C GLN A 45 7.77 4.89 9.50
N ARG A 46 7.26 4.61 8.29
CA ARG A 46 6.52 5.58 7.48
C ARG A 46 5.23 6.02 8.18
N MET A 47 4.49 5.09 8.78
CA MET A 47 3.28 5.38 9.53
C MET A 47 3.56 6.28 10.75
N ASN A 48 4.61 5.97 11.52
CA ASN A 48 5.01 6.79 12.67
C ASN A 48 5.39 8.21 12.25
N LYS A 49 6.10 8.37 11.13
CA LYS A 49 6.43 9.69 10.59
C LYS A 49 5.19 10.48 10.17
N LEU A 50 4.23 9.82 9.52
CA LEU A 50 2.95 10.45 9.15
C LEU A 50 2.17 10.88 10.40
N LEU A 51 2.09 10.01 11.40
CA LEU A 51 1.39 10.32 12.65
C LEU A 51 2.03 11.51 13.36
N LEU A 52 3.36 11.54 13.47
CA LEU A 52 4.09 12.66 14.07
C LEU A 52 3.84 13.97 13.31
N THR A 53 3.85 13.92 11.98
CA THR A 53 3.59 15.10 11.13
C THR A 53 2.14 15.58 11.32
N ASN A 54 1.18 14.66 11.38
CA ASN A 54 -0.23 14.99 11.56
C ASN A 54 -0.48 15.63 12.94
N VAL A 55 0.13 15.10 14.00
CA VAL A 55 0.06 15.69 15.35
C VAL A 55 0.62 17.12 15.34
N ALA A 56 1.81 17.33 14.76
CA ALA A 56 2.39 18.66 14.67
C ALA A 56 1.51 19.64 13.85
N LEU A 57 0.88 19.17 12.76
CA LEU A 57 -0.05 19.97 11.98
C LEU A 57 -1.31 20.33 12.78
N MET A 58 -1.88 19.38 13.53
CA MET A 58 -3.04 19.62 14.37
C MET A 58 -2.73 20.63 15.48
N GLU A 59 -1.61 20.48 16.19
CA GLU A 59 -1.19 21.45 17.21
C GLU A 59 -1.05 22.86 16.63
N LEU A 60 -0.36 22.99 15.48
CA LEU A 60 -0.24 24.28 14.79
C LEU A 60 -1.58 24.87 14.36
N LEU A 61 -2.51 24.04 13.89
CA LEU A 61 -3.84 24.49 13.50
C LEU A 61 -4.62 24.98 14.72
N ILE A 62 -4.64 24.22 15.81
CA ILE A 62 -5.31 24.59 17.05
C ILE A 62 -4.76 25.92 17.58
N GLU A 63 -3.42 26.05 17.65
CA GLU A 63 -2.75 27.27 18.13
C GLU A 63 -3.05 28.51 17.27
N LYS A 64 -3.12 28.36 15.94
CA LYS A 64 -3.25 29.50 15.02
C LYS A 64 -4.70 29.89 14.70
N THR A 65 -5.64 28.95 14.83
CA THR A 65 -7.01 29.15 14.35
C THR A 65 -8.07 29.01 15.45
N GLY A 66 -7.71 28.46 16.61
CA GLY A 66 -8.67 28.20 17.70
C GLY A 66 -9.66 27.07 17.40
N ILE A 67 -9.43 26.28 16.34
CA ILE A 67 -10.16 25.05 16.03
C ILE A 67 -9.97 24.08 17.21
N THR A 68 -11.04 23.39 17.61
CA THR A 68 -10.99 22.37 18.66
C THR A 68 -10.77 20.97 18.10
N GLU A 69 -10.33 20.03 18.92
CA GLU A 69 -10.23 18.61 18.52
C GLU A 69 -11.57 18.05 18.02
N ASP A 70 -12.69 18.49 18.61
CA ASP A 70 -14.04 18.11 18.18
C ASP A 70 -14.36 18.58 16.76
N ASP A 71 -13.87 19.74 16.35
CA ASP A 71 -14.05 20.26 14.99
C ASP A 71 -13.23 19.47 13.98
N ILE A 72 -12.03 19.04 14.37
CA ILE A 72 -11.20 18.15 13.55
C ILE A 72 -11.89 16.79 13.41
N ALA A 73 -12.43 16.23 14.50
CA ALA A 73 -13.14 14.95 14.47
C ALA A 73 -14.39 15.00 13.57
N LYS A 74 -15.19 16.08 13.67
CA LYS A 74 -16.31 16.34 12.74
C LYS A 74 -15.83 16.49 11.31
N LYS A 75 -14.69 17.13 11.10
CA LYS A 75 -14.15 17.30 9.75
C LYS A 75 -13.68 15.98 9.14
N ILE A 76 -13.11 15.10 9.95
CA ILE A 76 -12.71 13.75 9.53
C ILE A 76 -13.95 12.96 9.11
N SER A 77 -15.04 12.97 9.90
CA SER A 77 -16.27 12.27 9.51
C SER A 77 -16.92 12.86 8.26
N GLU A 78 -16.94 14.20 8.11
CA GLU A 78 -17.37 14.85 6.87
C GLU A 78 -16.54 14.40 5.65
N VAL A 79 -15.22 14.26 5.81
CA VAL A 79 -14.33 13.87 4.72
C VAL A 79 -14.50 12.38 4.37
N ASP A 80 -14.65 11.51 5.36
CA ASP A 80 -14.94 10.07 5.14
C ASP A 80 -16.25 9.89 4.35
N LEU A 81 -17.28 10.66 4.71
CA LEU A 81 -18.58 10.64 4.04
C LEU A 81 -18.54 11.21 2.61
N ARG A 82 -17.60 12.10 2.26
CA ARG A 82 -17.45 12.66 0.90
C ARG A 82 -17.03 11.63 -0.12
N ASP A 83 -16.38 10.55 0.31
CA ASP A 83 -15.96 9.45 -0.57
C ASP A 83 -17.07 8.41 -0.80
N GLY A 84 -18.25 8.61 -0.21
CA GLY A 84 -19.46 7.83 -0.47
C GLY A 84 -19.57 6.52 0.32
N LYS A 85 -18.70 6.30 1.30
CA LYS A 85 -18.75 5.14 2.20
C LYS A 85 -18.09 5.48 3.53
N GLU A 86 -18.81 5.31 4.64
CA GLU A 86 -18.27 5.41 5.99
C GLU A 86 -17.49 4.12 6.30
N ASP A 87 -16.28 4.01 5.77
CA ASP A 87 -15.41 2.84 5.93
C ASP A 87 -14.09 3.17 6.66
N GLY A 88 -13.90 4.44 7.04
CA GLY A 88 -12.68 4.94 7.69
C GLY A 88 -11.46 4.98 6.77
N LYS A 89 -11.65 4.95 5.45
CA LYS A 89 -10.57 4.96 4.46
C LYS A 89 -10.77 6.09 3.47
N LEU A 90 -9.74 6.93 3.36
CA LEU A 90 -9.65 7.90 2.27
C LEU A 90 -9.50 7.18 0.93
N ASN A 91 -10.53 7.23 0.11
CA ASN A 91 -10.46 6.85 -1.28
C ASN A 91 -9.80 8.02 -2.02
N ALA A 92 -8.48 7.97 -2.24
CA ALA A 92 -7.71 9.02 -2.90
C ALA A 92 -8.30 9.51 -4.25
N ARG A 93 -9.12 8.67 -4.90
CA ARG A 93 -9.84 9.00 -6.14
C ARG A 93 -11.08 9.87 -5.95
N ALA A 94 -11.75 9.78 -4.80
CA ALA A 94 -12.97 10.53 -4.47
C ALA A 94 -12.68 11.79 -3.61
N ALA A 95 -11.61 11.77 -2.80
CA ALA A 95 -11.27 12.88 -1.89
C ALA A 95 -10.70 14.13 -2.58
N LEU A 96 -10.39 14.05 -3.88
CA LEU A 96 -9.75 15.11 -4.67
C LEU A 96 -10.76 15.68 -5.70
N PRO A 97 -10.78 17.01 -5.97
CA PRO A 97 -11.83 17.72 -6.72
C PRO A 97 -12.15 17.08 -8.08
N PRO A 98 -13.42 17.10 -8.54
CA PRO A 98 -13.88 16.41 -9.75
C PRO A 98 -12.95 16.69 -10.93
N ALA A 99 -12.64 15.65 -11.71
CA ALA A 99 -11.82 15.80 -12.91
C ALA A 99 -12.47 16.86 -13.83
N LYS A 100 -11.70 17.89 -14.21
CA LYS A 100 -12.19 18.96 -15.08
C LYS A 100 -12.44 18.42 -16.48
N ASP A 101 -13.51 18.88 -17.10
CA ASP A 101 -13.75 18.63 -18.52
C ASP A 101 -12.89 19.60 -19.35
N CYS A 102 -12.30 19.11 -20.44
CA CYS A 102 -11.47 19.91 -21.32
C CYS A 102 -12.33 20.88 -22.14
N PRO A 103 -12.04 22.19 -22.15
CA PRO A 103 -12.86 23.17 -22.86
C PRO A 103 -12.82 23.02 -24.39
N GLU A 104 -11.81 22.34 -24.95
CA GLU A 104 -11.66 22.20 -26.41
C GLU A 104 -12.24 20.91 -26.99
N CYS A 105 -12.16 19.80 -26.24
CA CYS A 105 -12.56 18.47 -26.77
C CYS A 105 -13.56 17.73 -25.89
N ASP A 106 -14.01 18.35 -24.79
CA ASP A 106 -14.96 17.80 -23.82
C ASP A 106 -14.51 16.48 -23.16
N ALA A 107 -13.24 16.12 -23.33
CA ALA A 107 -12.64 14.95 -22.69
C ALA A 107 -12.25 15.26 -21.24
N LYS A 108 -12.37 14.26 -20.36
CA LYS A 108 -11.95 14.39 -18.95
C LYS A 108 -10.44 14.49 -18.84
N ILE A 109 -9.94 15.58 -18.27
CA ILE A 109 -8.50 15.76 -18.03
C ILE A 109 -8.10 14.90 -16.82
N CYS A 110 -7.10 14.03 -17.03
CA CYS A 110 -6.48 13.25 -15.96
C CYS A 110 -5.75 14.19 -14.99
N ARG A 111 -5.97 14.02 -13.69
CA ARG A 111 -5.50 14.95 -12.64
C ARG A 111 -3.98 15.04 -12.50
N ASP A 112 -3.26 14.00 -12.90
CA ASP A 112 -1.79 13.95 -12.83
C ASP A 112 -1.11 14.74 -13.96
N PHE A 113 -1.87 15.18 -14.96
CA PHE A 113 -1.38 15.92 -16.12
C PHE A 113 -2.13 17.25 -16.22
N ASN A 114 -1.40 18.37 -16.22
CA ASN A 114 -1.96 19.70 -16.53
C ASN A 114 -2.30 19.87 -18.03
N ARG A 115 -2.38 18.76 -18.79
CA ARG A 115 -2.71 18.75 -20.20
C ARG A 115 -3.74 17.69 -20.53
N CYS A 116 -4.61 18.00 -21.49
CA CYS A 116 -5.51 17.03 -22.07
C CYS A 116 -4.71 16.03 -22.90
N LEU A 117 -4.82 14.74 -22.58
CA LEU A 117 -4.14 13.66 -23.31
C LEU A 117 -4.69 13.43 -24.73
N PHE A 118 -5.85 14.00 -25.05
CA PHE A 118 -6.53 13.82 -26.33
C PHE A 118 -6.25 14.97 -27.30
N CYS A 119 -6.48 16.23 -26.88
CA CYS A 119 -6.28 17.40 -27.75
C CYS A 119 -4.99 18.18 -27.47
N GLY A 120 -4.31 17.93 -26.36
CA GLY A 120 -3.09 18.66 -25.99
C GLY A 120 -3.32 20.01 -25.30
N TYR A 121 -4.57 20.40 -24.99
CA TYR A 121 -4.87 21.62 -24.23
C TYR A 121 -4.16 21.63 -22.88
N GLU A 122 -3.42 22.69 -22.56
CA GLU A 122 -2.75 22.92 -21.28
C GLU A 122 -3.52 23.97 -20.46
N ASP A 123 -3.91 23.60 -19.23
CA ASP A 123 -4.56 24.52 -18.29
C ASP A 123 -3.44 25.30 -17.56
N VAL A 124 -3.18 26.55 -18.01
CA VAL A 124 -2.15 27.44 -17.44
C VAL A 124 -2.58 28.03 -16.10
#